data_AF-A0AAU8LS36-F1
#
_entry.id   AF-A0AAU8LS36-F1
#
_cell.length_a   1.000
_cell.length_b   1.000
_cell.length_c   1.000
_cell.angle_alpha   90.00
_cell.angle_beta   90.00
_cell.angle_gamma   90.00
#
_symmetry.space_group_name_H-M   'P 1'
#
loop_
_entity.id
_entity.type
_entity.pdbx_description
1 polymer ?
#
loop_
_entity_poly.entity_id
_entity_poly.type
_entity_poly.pdbx_seq_one_letter_code
_entity_poly.pdbx_strand_id
1 'polypeptide(L)'
;MSGLEFHVQRLITWVSTLEGCPASWSDVRIVDDSLQPLCNEKRLWEISRNSLMSIEQYEERFSELLAKGYHWLNLNFAGVYQDSAILFIECPANSANIPKEKVSVNLSGPAGNEWDLSKRLIII
;
A
#
# COMPACT_ATOMS: atom_id res chain seq x y z
N MET A 1 -5.46 -18.00 4.57
CA MET A 1 -4.88 -16.66 4.63
C MET A 1 -3.62 -16.65 3.81
N SER A 2 -3.57 -15.80 2.79
CA SER A 2 -2.41 -15.67 1.88
C SER A 2 -1.29 -14.84 2.50
N GLY A 3 -0.17 -14.68 1.79
CA GLY A 3 0.98 -13.92 2.28
C GLY A 3 0.66 -12.44 2.41
N LEU A 4 0.07 -11.86 1.37
CA LEU A 4 -0.32 -10.44 1.40
C LEU A 4 -1.44 -10.18 2.42
N GLU A 5 -2.47 -11.02 2.45
CA GLU A 5 -3.61 -10.88 3.35
C GLU A 5 -3.16 -10.82 4.82
N PHE A 6 -2.20 -11.65 5.21
CA PHE A 6 -1.59 -11.62 6.54
C PHE A 6 -0.98 -10.24 6.87
N HIS A 7 -0.24 -9.64 5.95
CA HIS A 7 0.40 -8.34 6.16
C HIS A 7 -0.61 -7.19 6.14
N VAL A 8 -1.62 -7.26 5.27
CA VAL A 8 -2.72 -6.28 5.25
C VAL A 8 -3.51 -6.31 6.56
N GLN A 9 -3.84 -7.50 7.09
CA GLN A 9 -4.51 -7.61 8.39
C GLN A 9 -3.67 -7.04 9.53
N ARG A 10 -2.35 -7.30 9.54
CA ARG A 10 -1.43 -6.70 10.51
C ARG A 10 -1.41 -5.17 10.42
N LEU A 11 -1.38 -4.64 9.20
CA LEU A 11 -1.39 -3.20 8.95
C LEU A 11 -2.69 -2.58 9.48
N ILE A 12 -3.85 -3.10 9.05
CA ILE A 12 -5.16 -2.61 9.48
C ILE A 12 -5.29 -2.68 11.00
N THR A 13 -4.91 -3.80 11.61
CA THR A 13 -4.96 -3.96 13.07
C THR A 13 -4.15 -2.88 13.79
N TRP A 14 -2.95 -2.58 13.31
CA TRP A 14 -2.12 -1.53 13.90
C TRP A 14 -2.70 -0.13 13.64
N VAL A 15 -3.10 0.17 12.41
CA VAL A 15 -3.67 1.47 12.02
C VAL A 15 -4.94 1.81 12.81
N SER A 16 -5.80 0.82 13.08
CA SER A 16 -7.01 1.00 13.91
C SER A 16 -6.72 1.39 15.36
N THR A 17 -5.47 1.31 15.83
CA THR A 17 -5.06 1.79 17.15
C THR A 17 -4.60 3.26 17.16
N LEU A 18 -4.44 3.87 15.98
CA LEU A 18 -3.93 5.23 15.86
C LEU A 18 -5.04 6.26 16.08
N GLU A 19 -4.67 7.39 16.67
CA GLU A 19 -5.59 8.51 16.89
C GLU A 19 -6.08 9.09 15.56
N GLY A 20 -7.38 9.38 15.48
CA GLY A 20 -8.00 9.95 14.29
C GLY A 20 -8.29 8.94 13.18
N CYS A 21 -7.96 7.66 13.36
CA CYS A 21 -8.31 6.61 12.41
C CYS A 21 -9.83 6.62 12.14
N PRO A 22 -10.27 6.62 10.87
CA PRO A 22 -11.68 6.46 10.53
C PRO A 22 -12.25 5.19 11.17
N ALA A 23 -13.51 5.28 11.63
CA ALA A 23 -14.18 4.17 12.32
C ALA A 23 -14.35 2.93 11.44
N SER A 24 -14.48 3.12 10.12
CA SER A 24 -14.60 2.03 9.15
C SER A 24 -14.32 2.51 7.72
N TRP A 25 -14.08 1.55 6.85
CA TRP A 25 -14.11 1.64 5.39
C TRP A 25 -14.70 0.32 4.87
N SER A 26 -15.31 0.33 3.69
CA SER A 26 -15.94 -0.87 3.13
C SER A 26 -15.00 -1.73 2.29
N ASP A 27 -13.85 -1.20 1.89
CA ASP A 27 -12.96 -1.87 0.93
C ASP A 27 -11.48 -1.50 1.12
N VAL A 28 -10.59 -2.32 0.57
CA VAL A 28 -9.13 -2.11 0.56
C VAL A 28 -8.62 -2.13 -0.88
N ARG A 29 -7.95 -1.05 -1.29
CA ARG A 29 -7.36 -0.92 -2.62
C ARG A 29 -5.86 -0.75 -2.52
N ILE A 30 -5.15 -1.52 -3.33
CA ILE A 30 -3.70 -1.56 -3.38
C ILE A 30 -3.22 -0.84 -4.63
N VAL A 31 -2.16 -0.05 -4.47
CA VAL A 31 -1.44 0.62 -5.53
C VAL A 31 0.03 0.23 -5.44
N ASP A 32 0.59 -0.29 -6.53
CA ASP A 32 2.00 -0.65 -6.67
C ASP A 32 2.77 0.55 -7.22
N ASP A 33 3.65 1.15 -6.41
CA ASP A 33 4.46 2.30 -6.80
C ASP A 33 5.45 2.00 -7.93
N SER A 34 5.77 0.72 -8.14
CA SER A 34 6.68 0.28 -9.19
C SER A 34 6.04 0.30 -10.58
N LEU A 35 4.71 0.44 -10.66
CA LEU A 35 3.96 0.41 -11.91
C LEU A 35 3.64 1.80 -12.47
N GLN A 36 3.69 2.85 -11.64
CA GLN A 36 3.43 4.22 -12.10
C GLN A 36 4.08 5.26 -11.17
N PRO A 37 4.57 6.40 -11.71
CA PRO A 37 4.98 7.52 -10.89
C PRO A 37 3.77 8.08 -10.13
N LEU A 38 3.86 8.07 -8.80
CA LEU A 38 2.71 8.40 -7.97
C LEU A 38 2.44 9.90 -7.85
N CYS A 39 3.39 10.81 -8.10
CA CYS A 39 3.28 12.21 -7.67
C CYS A 39 3.40 13.21 -8.82
N ASN A 40 2.45 14.15 -8.92
CA ASN A 40 2.49 15.23 -9.90
C ASN A 40 3.26 16.48 -9.40
N GLU A 41 3.39 17.51 -10.24
CA GLU A 41 4.06 18.78 -9.91
C GLU A 41 3.45 19.50 -8.69
N LYS A 42 2.18 19.20 -8.38
CA LYS A 42 1.43 19.76 -7.24
C LYS A 42 1.51 18.89 -5.98
N ARG A 43 2.33 17.84 -5.99
CA ARG A 43 2.48 16.86 -4.90
C ARG A 43 1.19 16.07 -4.59
N LEU A 44 0.30 15.93 -5.57
CA LEU A 44 -0.88 15.07 -5.47
C LEU A 44 -0.55 13.70 -6.04
N TRP A 45 -1.18 12.68 -5.46
CA TRP A 45 -1.16 11.34 -6.01
C TRP A 45 -2.08 11.24 -7.22
N GLU A 46 -1.52 10.94 -8.39
CA GLU A 46 -2.28 10.69 -9.62
C GLU A 46 -2.22 9.19 -9.93
N ILE A 47 -3.38 8.53 -9.83
CA ILE A 47 -3.48 7.08 -9.88
C ILE A 47 -4.48 6.70 -10.96
N SER A 48 -4.06 5.87 -11.92
CA SER A 48 -5.00 5.34 -12.90
C SER A 48 -6.03 4.45 -12.20
N ARG A 49 -7.32 4.57 -12.51
CA ARG A 49 -8.37 3.68 -11.97
C ARG A 49 -8.03 2.20 -12.17
N ASN A 50 -7.39 1.86 -13.29
CA ASN A 50 -7.03 0.48 -13.62
C ASN A 50 -5.85 -0.05 -12.81
N SER A 51 -5.13 0.81 -12.09
CA SER A 51 -4.03 0.44 -11.19
C SER A 51 -4.48 0.13 -9.76
N LEU A 52 -5.74 0.41 -9.41
CA LEU A 52 -6.33 0.09 -8.10
C LEU A 52 -6.74 -1.37 -8.07
N MET A 53 -5.94 -2.19 -7.39
CA MET A 53 -6.15 -3.63 -7.28
C MET A 53 -6.81 -3.99 -5.96
N SER A 54 -7.66 -5.02 -5.94
CA SER A 54 -8.06 -5.67 -4.70
C SER A 54 -6.89 -6.50 -4.13
N ILE A 55 -7.02 -6.98 -2.89
CA ILE A 55 -6.03 -7.86 -2.27
C ILE A 55 -5.83 -9.12 -3.13
N GLU A 56 -6.92 -9.73 -3.60
CA GLU A 56 -6.90 -10.95 -4.41
C GLU A 56 -6.22 -10.71 -5.76
N GLN A 57 -6.49 -9.58 -6.40
CA GLN A 57 -5.88 -9.20 -7.67
C GLN A 57 -4.37 -8.96 -7.54
N TYR A 58 -3.91 -8.53 -6.37
CA TYR A 58 -2.51 -8.19 -6.13
C TYR A 58 -1.65 -9.34 -5.58
N GLU A 59 -2.25 -10.43 -5.11
CA GLU A 59 -1.54 -11.52 -4.43
C GLU A 59 -0.38 -12.11 -5.25
N GLU A 60 -0.63 -12.40 -6.52
CA GLU A 60 0.38 -12.96 -7.41
C GLU A 60 1.56 -11.99 -7.57
N ARG A 61 1.25 -10.72 -7.81
CA ARG A 61 2.26 -9.65 -7.90
C ARG A 61 3.06 -9.52 -6.61
N PHE A 62 2.41 -9.55 -5.45
CA PHE A 62 3.12 -9.51 -4.17
C PHE A 62 4.12 -10.66 -4.02
N SER A 63 3.73 -11.87 -4.45
CA SER A 63 4.60 -13.04 -4.46
C SER A 63 5.80 -12.87 -5.40
N GLU A 64 5.60 -12.26 -6.58
CA GLU A 64 6.69 -11.90 -7.49
C GLU A 64 7.66 -10.90 -6.84
N LEU A 65 7.15 -9.87 -6.18
CA LEU A 65 7.97 -8.87 -5.51
C LEU A 65 8.84 -9.48 -4.41
N LEU A 66 8.30 -10.41 -3.62
CA LEU A 66 9.09 -11.18 -2.65
C LEU A 66 10.19 -12.00 -3.33
N ALA A 67 9.95 -12.53 -4.53
CA ALA A 67 10.93 -13.31 -5.30
C ALA A 67 11.98 -12.46 -6.04
N LYS A 68 11.78 -11.14 -6.17
CA LYS A 68 12.71 -10.23 -6.89
C LYS A 68 14.06 -10.01 -6.20
N GLY A 69 14.23 -10.50 -4.97
CA GLY A 69 15.49 -10.36 -4.24
C GLY A 69 15.65 -9.04 -3.50
N TYR A 70 14.55 -8.32 -3.24
CA TYR A 70 14.58 -7.08 -2.45
C TYR A 70 14.89 -7.34 -0.98
N HIS A 71 15.49 -6.37 -0.30
CA HIS A 71 15.75 -6.49 1.14
C HIS A 71 14.55 -6.09 2.00
N TRP A 72 13.65 -5.25 1.46
CA TRP A 72 12.36 -4.95 2.08
C TRP A 72 11.29 -4.70 1.03
N LEU A 73 10.04 -4.79 1.48
CA LEU A 73 8.84 -4.19 0.90
C LEU A 73 8.16 -3.38 2.00
N ASN A 74 7.52 -2.28 1.65
CA ASN A 74 6.76 -1.49 2.63
C ASN A 74 5.29 -1.45 2.20
N LEU A 75 4.41 -1.85 3.11
CA LEU A 75 2.97 -1.67 3.00
C LEU A 75 2.60 -0.41 3.77
N ASN A 76 2.25 0.63 3.04
CA ASN A 76 1.93 1.94 3.58
C ASN A 76 0.43 2.18 3.54
N PHE A 77 -0.21 2.36 4.70
CA PHE A 77 -1.59 2.82 4.77
C PHE A 77 -1.63 4.32 4.46
N ALA A 78 -2.02 4.67 3.24
CA ALA A 78 -2.01 6.05 2.79
C ALA A 78 -3.12 6.89 3.45
N GLY A 79 -4.29 6.28 3.64
CA GLY A 79 -5.51 6.94 4.11
C GLY A 79 -6.75 6.31 3.48
N VAL A 80 -7.89 6.98 3.61
CA VAL A 80 -9.18 6.56 3.08
C VAL A 80 -9.60 7.51 1.96
N TYR A 81 -10.10 6.95 0.86
CA TYR A 81 -10.68 7.67 -0.26
C TYR A 81 -11.99 7.01 -0.68
N GLN A 82 -13.09 7.77 -0.71
CA GLN A 82 -14.42 7.28 -1.13
C GLN A 82 -14.77 5.91 -0.50
N ASP A 83 -14.65 5.82 0.83
CA ASP A 83 -14.96 4.62 1.63
C ASP A 83 -14.04 3.40 1.38
N SER A 84 -12.90 3.60 0.70
CA SER A 84 -11.87 2.59 0.51
C SER A 84 -10.58 2.98 1.24
N ALA A 85 -9.99 2.07 2.00
CA ALA A 85 -8.62 2.20 2.47
C ALA A 85 -7.66 2.04 1.29
N ILE A 86 -6.73 2.98 1.12
CA ILE A 86 -5.73 2.97 0.06
C ILE A 86 -4.40 2.56 0.66
N LEU A 87 -3.81 1.49 0.12
CA LEU A 87 -2.50 0.98 0.50
C LEU A 87 -1.51 1.18 -0.65
N PHE A 88 -0.35 1.77 -0.35
CA PHE A 88 0.78 1.75 -1.28
C PHE A 88 1.70 0.58 -0.97
N ILE A 89 2.19 -0.06 -2.02
CA ILE A 89 3.30 -0.99 -1.97
C ILE A 89 4.51 -0.25 -2.48
N GLU A 90 5.49 -0.08 -1.61
CA GLU A 90 6.73 0.59 -1.93
C GLU A 90 7.87 -0.43 -2.01
N CYS A 91 8.66 -0.33 -3.08
CA CYS A 91 9.81 -1.18 -3.32
C CYS A 91 11.13 -0.38 -3.25
N PRO A 92 12.22 -0.98 -2.78
CA PRO A 92 13.53 -0.36 -2.94
C PRO A 92 13.91 -0.30 -4.42
N ALA A 93 14.68 0.72 -4.80
CA ALA A 93 15.13 0.90 -6.18
C ALA A 93 15.99 -0.26 -6.71
N ASN A 94 16.70 -0.97 -5.82
CA ASN A 94 17.63 -2.03 -6.18
C ASN A 94 17.35 -3.33 -5.42
N SER A 95 17.57 -4.47 -6.08
CA SER A 95 17.60 -5.78 -5.43
C SER A 95 18.93 -6.02 -4.71
N ALA A 96 18.89 -6.87 -3.69
CA ALA A 96 20.05 -7.27 -2.88
C ALA A 96 20.19 -8.81 -2.85
N ASN A 97 19.58 -9.52 -3.79
CA ASN A 97 19.55 -10.98 -3.90
C ASN A 97 19.11 -11.69 -2.62
N ILE A 98 18.18 -11.08 -1.87
CA ILE A 98 17.68 -11.64 -0.63
C ILE A 98 16.68 -12.77 -0.93
N PRO A 99 16.82 -13.97 -0.34
CA PRO A 99 15.82 -15.02 -0.47
C PRO A 99 14.44 -14.52 -0.07
N LYS A 100 13.39 -14.95 -0.77
CA LYS A 100 12.02 -14.45 -0.56
C LYS A 100 11.55 -14.57 0.91
N GLU A 101 12.00 -15.59 1.63
CA GLU A 101 11.66 -15.86 3.03
C GLU A 101 12.33 -14.90 4.02
N LYS A 102 13.34 -14.14 3.55
CA LYS A 102 14.11 -13.17 4.34
C LYS A 102 13.77 -11.72 3.99
N VAL A 103 12.89 -11.49 3.02
CA VAL A 103 12.46 -10.13 2.66
C VAL A 103 11.67 -9.55 3.83
N SER A 104 12.07 -8.38 4.31
CA SER A 104 11.35 -7.71 5.39
C SER A 104 10.11 -7.03 4.83
N VAL A 105 8.93 -7.36 5.33
CA VAL A 105 7.69 -6.63 5.00
C VAL A 105 7.38 -5.66 6.13
N ASN A 106 7.70 -4.39 5.88
CA ASN A 106 7.50 -3.29 6.80
C ASN A 106 6.08 -2.74 6.68
N LEU A 107 5.58 -2.19 7.78
CA LEU A 107 4.26 -1.58 7.85
C LEU A 107 4.44 -0.10 8.20
N SER A 108 3.77 0.78 7.48
CA SER A 108 3.76 2.22 7.75
C SER A 108 2.35 2.77 7.59
N GLY A 109 2.09 3.93 8.18
CA GLY A 109 0.77 4.54 8.27
C GLY A 109 0.76 5.95 7.73
N PRO A 110 -0.42 6.60 7.74
CA PRO A 110 -0.58 7.90 7.11
C PRO A 110 0.34 8.92 7.78
N ALA A 111 0.84 9.86 6.98
CA ALA A 111 1.71 10.92 7.48
C ALA A 111 0.92 11.85 8.42
N GLY A 112 1.06 11.65 9.74
CA GLY A 112 0.34 12.43 10.75
C GLY A 112 -1.15 12.09 10.79
N ASN A 113 -2.00 13.12 10.84
CA ASN A 113 -3.46 12.97 10.97
C ASN A 113 -4.20 13.06 9.63
N GLU A 114 -3.50 12.86 8.51
CA GLU A 114 -4.07 12.99 7.17
C GLU A 114 -4.74 11.70 6.71
N TRP A 115 -5.91 11.41 7.28
CA TRP A 115 -6.69 10.20 6.99
C TRP A 115 -7.54 10.31 5.73
N ASP A 116 -8.03 11.49 5.37
CA ASP A 116 -8.83 11.72 4.18
C ASP A 116 -7.95 12.09 2.99
N LEU A 117 -8.00 11.27 1.95
CA LEU A 117 -7.23 11.46 0.72
C LEU A 117 -7.94 12.32 -0.33
N SER A 118 -9.15 12.81 -0.08
CA SER A 118 -9.94 13.59 -1.06
C SER A 118 -9.22 14.80 -1.66
N LYS A 119 -8.26 15.37 -0.92
CA LYS A 119 -7.44 16.52 -1.35
C LYS A 119 -6.05 16.14 -1.86
N ARG A 120 -5.66 14.88 -1.73
CA ARG A 120 -4.30 14.37 -2.03
C ARG A 120 -4.28 13.32 -3.12
N LEU A 121 -5.39 12.66 -3.40
CA LEU A 121 -5.53 11.60 -4.38
C LEU A 121 -6.48 12.02 -5.50
N ILE A 122 -5.98 11.93 -6.73
CA ILE A 122 -6.74 12.08 -7.97
C ILE A 122 -6.73 10.72 -8.66
N ILE A 123 -7.92 10.20 -8.96
CA ILE A 123 -8.07 9.00 -9.79
C ILE A 123 -8.39 9.44 -11.21
N ILE A 124 -7.53 9.04 -12.16
CA ILE A 124 -7.65 9.33 -13.59
C ILE A 124 -8.08 8.11 -14.41
#